data_AF-A0A7V4M0I7-F1
#
_entry.id   AF-A0A7V4M0I7-F1
#
_cell.length_a   1.000
_cell.length_b   1.000
_cell.length_c   1.000
_cell.angle_alpha   90.00
_cell.angle_beta   90.00
_cell.angle_gamma   90.00
#
_symmetry.space_group_name_H-M   'P 1'
#
loop_
_entity.id
_entity.type
_entity.pdbx_description
1 polymer ?
#
loop_
_entity_poly.entity_id
_entity_poly.type
_entity_poly.pdbx_seq_one_letter_code
_entity_poly.pdbx_strand_id
1 'polypeptide(L)'
;MTSYLNGVMESMGAVVVGGVYAAMSAGPAAFSEAEARARELGALLVEWVKVKRDDPEQKIRRDRTAAYFRALVERNRGRWKYEYSYWQSQGK
;
A
#
# COMPACT_ATOMS: atom_id res chain seq x y z
N MET A 1 12.88 6.55 -4.94
CA MET A 1 13.28 5.13 -4.77
C MET A 1 12.17 4.31 -4.11
N THR A 2 11.66 4.73 -2.94
CA THR A 2 10.56 4.01 -2.24
C THR A 2 9.21 4.07 -2.95
N SER A 3 9.02 5.03 -3.86
CA SER A 3 7.79 5.23 -4.63
C SER A 3 7.30 3.99 -5.38
N TYR A 4 8.21 3.15 -5.89
CA TYR A 4 7.82 1.91 -6.57
C TYR A 4 7.13 0.93 -5.61
N LEU A 5 7.77 0.59 -4.49
CA LEU A 5 7.20 -0.31 -3.48
C LEU A 5 5.93 0.26 -2.85
N ASN A 6 5.89 1.58 -2.64
CA ASN A 6 4.69 2.27 -2.18
C ASN A 6 3.53 2.08 -3.17
N GLY A 7 3.78 2.24 -4.47
CA GLY A 7 2.79 1.98 -5.51
C GLY A 7 2.30 0.53 -5.54
N VAL A 8 3.21 -0.44 -5.35
CA VAL A 8 2.84 -1.87 -5.25
C VAL A 8 1.94 -2.10 -4.03
N MET A 9 2.30 -1.58 -2.85
CA MET A 9 1.49 -1.70 -1.64
C MET A 9 0.11 -1.06 -1.80
N GLU A 10 0.04 0.15 -2.37
CA GLU A 10 -1.23 0.82 -2.67
C GLU A 10 -2.10 -0.02 -3.61
N SER A 11 -1.51 -0.65 -4.64
CA SER A 11 -2.24 -1.52 -5.57
C SER A 11 -2.82 -2.77 -4.90
N MET A 12 -2.21 -3.21 -3.81
CA MET A 12 -2.69 -4.32 -2.98
C MET A 12 -3.70 -3.86 -1.91
N GLY A 13 -4.08 -2.57 -1.89
CA GLY A 13 -5.08 -2.01 -0.99
C GLY A 13 -4.51 -1.42 0.30
N ALA A 14 -3.18 -1.32 0.46
CA ALA A 14 -2.58 -0.71 1.64
C ALA A 14 -2.71 0.83 1.62
N VAL A 15 -2.71 1.42 2.81
CA VAL A 15 -2.49 2.87 3.00
C VAL A 15 -1.01 3.06 3.31
N VAL A 16 -0.35 3.93 2.55
CA VAL A 16 1.09 4.18 2.69
C VAL A 16 1.32 5.57 3.27
N VAL A 17 2.05 5.65 4.38
CA VAL A 17 2.34 6.93 5.07
C VAL A 17 3.64 7.59 4.61
N GLY A 18 4.46 6.89 3.82
CA GLY A 18 5.74 7.37 3.32
C GLY A 18 6.71 6.21 3.07
N GLY A 19 8.01 6.50 3.04
CA GLY A 19 9.03 5.45 2.91
C GLY A 19 10.43 6.00 3.13
N VAL A 20 11.29 5.19 3.74
CA VAL A 20 12.69 5.50 4.00
C VAL A 20 13.59 4.50 3.29
N TYR A 21 14.75 4.96 2.83
CA TYR A 21 15.75 4.16 2.13
C TYR A 21 17.14 4.67 2.51
N ALA A 22 18.11 3.75 2.61
CA ALA A 22 19.52 4.05 2.75
C ALA A 22 20.34 3.20 1.77
N ALA A 23 21.29 3.82 1.07
CA ALA A 23 22.23 3.11 0.21
C ALA A 23 23.45 2.68 1.03
N MET A 24 23.83 1.40 0.98
CA MET A 24 25.06 0.92 1.64
C MET A 24 26.31 1.70 1.19
N SER A 25 26.36 2.06 -0.08
CA SER A 25 27.47 2.81 -0.67
C SER A 25 27.57 4.27 -0.19
N ALA A 26 26.53 4.82 0.45
CA ALA A 26 26.52 6.21 0.93
C ALA A 26 27.22 6.38 2.29
N GLY A 27 27.70 5.28 2.88
CA GLY A 27 28.46 5.28 4.12
C GLY A 27 27.62 5.47 5.40
N PRO A 28 28.26 5.41 6.59
CA PRO A 28 27.56 5.33 7.87
C PRO A 28 26.64 6.52 8.19
N ALA A 29 27.00 7.73 7.75
CA ALA A 29 26.18 8.93 8.00
C ALA A 29 24.79 8.83 7.35
N ALA A 30 24.69 8.24 6.15
CA ALA A 30 23.42 8.03 5.47
C ALA A 30 22.52 7.03 6.22
N PHE A 31 23.10 6.06 6.93
CA PHE A 31 22.34 5.15 7.78
C PHE A 31 21.81 5.85 9.01
N SER A 32 22.62 6.67 9.69
CA SER A 32 22.16 7.44 10.85
C SER A 32 21.02 8.40 10.47
N GLU A 33 21.12 9.06 9.32
CA GLU A 33 20.04 9.92 8.81
C GLU A 33 18.77 9.11 8.48
N ALA A 34 18.93 7.95 7.84
CA ALA A 34 17.80 7.08 7.54
C ALA A 34 17.15 6.51 8.81
N GLU A 35 17.92 6.19 9.86
CA GLU A 35 17.36 5.76 11.15
C GLU A 35 16.49 6.86 11.78
N ALA A 36 16.96 8.10 11.78
CA ALA A 36 16.21 9.24 12.29
C ALA A 36 14.88 9.41 11.53
N ARG A 37 14.94 9.42 10.19
CA ARG A 37 13.74 9.49 9.33
C ARG A 37 12.81 8.29 9.52
N ALA A 38 13.35 7.10 9.78
CA ALA A 38 12.55 5.90 10.03
C ALA A 38 11.78 6.00 11.35
N ARG A 39 12.39 6.57 12.41
CA ARG A 39 11.68 6.86 13.66
C ARG A 39 10.56 7.87 13.46
N GLU A 40 10.81 8.95 12.72
CA GLU A 40 9.79 9.95 12.39
C GLU A 40 8.63 9.34 11.60
N LEU A 41 8.93 8.53 10.58
CA LEU A 41 7.92 7.82 9.79
C LEU A 41 7.08 6.87 10.67
N GLY A 42 7.72 6.19 11.63
CA GLY A 42 7.03 5.33 12.60
C GLY A 42 6.08 6.12 13.51
N ALA A 43 6.49 7.30 13.99
CA ALA A 43 5.62 8.17 14.77
C ALA A 43 4.40 8.65 13.95
N LEU A 44 4.62 9.04 12.69
CA LEU A 44 3.56 9.42 11.77
C LEU A 44 2.59 8.27 11.50
N LEU A 45 3.10 7.04 11.30
CA LEU A 45 2.27 5.85 11.14
C LEU A 45 1.33 5.65 12.34
N VAL A 46 1.87 5.75 13.56
CA VAL A 46 1.09 5.63 14.80
C VAL A 46 0.00 6.69 14.87
N GLU A 47 0.30 7.94 14.49
CA GLU A 47 -0.68 9.02 14.42
C GLU A 47 -1.81 8.68 13.42
N TRP A 48 -1.45 8.31 12.19
CA TRP A 48 -2.42 7.97 11.15
C TRP A 48 -3.35 6.84 11.55
N VAL A 49 -2.81 5.80 12.22
CA VAL A 49 -3.62 4.71 12.76
C VAL A 49 -4.57 5.20 13.85
N LYS A 50 -4.10 6.03 14.79
CA LYS A 50 -4.92 6.56 15.89
C LYS A 50 -6.09 7.40 15.40
N VAL A 51 -5.85 8.29 14.45
CA VAL A 51 -6.89 9.19 13.91
C VAL A 51 -7.68 8.55 12.77
N LYS A 52 -7.35 7.31 12.38
CA LYS A 52 -7.88 6.63 11.19
C LYS A 52 -7.81 7.52 9.97
N ARG A 53 -6.65 8.16 9.78
CA ARG A 53 -6.43 9.11 8.70
C ARG A 53 -6.67 8.41 7.37
N ASP A 54 -7.54 8.99 6.57
CA ASP A 54 -7.72 8.58 5.19
C ASP A 54 -7.08 9.64 4.29
N ASP A 55 -6.32 9.18 3.31
CA ASP A 55 -5.75 10.02 2.26
C ASP A 55 -6.66 9.92 1.03
N PRO A 56 -7.40 10.99 0.67
CA PRO A 56 -8.41 10.93 -0.38
C PRO A 56 -7.84 10.47 -1.73
N GLU A 57 -6.60 10.84 -2.06
CA GLU A 57 -5.98 10.47 -3.32
C GLU A 57 -5.62 8.98 -3.36
N GLN A 58 -5.01 8.46 -2.29
CA GLN A 58 -4.77 7.03 -2.15
C GLN A 58 -6.09 6.26 -2.15
N LYS A 59 -7.14 6.79 -1.51
CA LYS A 59 -8.46 6.16 -1.54
C LYS A 59 -8.98 6.03 -2.97
N ILE A 60 -8.92 7.09 -3.77
CA ILE A 60 -9.31 7.05 -5.19
C ILE A 60 -8.51 5.98 -5.96
N ARG A 61 -7.19 5.92 -5.75
CA ARG A 61 -6.33 4.91 -6.40
C ARG A 61 -6.67 3.48 -5.97
N ARG A 62 -6.90 3.25 -4.68
CA ARG A 62 -7.31 1.94 -4.13
C ARG A 62 -8.68 1.52 -4.66
N ASP A 63 -9.65 2.42 -4.67
CA ASP A 63 -11.01 2.15 -5.19
C ASP A 63 -10.96 1.80 -6.68
N ARG A 64 -10.18 2.55 -7.48
CA ARG A 64 -9.98 2.26 -8.91
C ARG A 64 -9.34 0.88 -9.11
N THR A 65 -8.34 0.55 -8.31
CA THR A 65 -7.63 -0.74 -8.40
C THR A 65 -8.55 -1.90 -8.02
N ALA A 66 -9.32 -1.75 -6.95
CA ALA A 66 -10.33 -2.73 -6.53
C ALA A 66 -11.39 -2.94 -7.62
N ALA A 67 -11.91 -1.88 -8.23
CA ALA A 67 -12.88 -1.98 -9.33
C ALA A 67 -12.30 -2.70 -10.56
N TYR A 68 -11.03 -2.42 -10.90
CA TYR A 68 -10.34 -3.12 -11.99
C TYR A 68 -10.20 -4.63 -11.71
N PHE A 69 -9.72 -5.02 -10.53
CA PHE A 69 -9.58 -6.43 -10.18
C PHE A 69 -10.93 -7.15 -10.10
N ARG A 70 -12.00 -6.46 -9.66
CA ARG A 70 -13.37 -6.99 -9.68
C ARG A 70 -13.77 -7.41 -11.09
N ALA A 71 -13.68 -6.48 -12.04
CA ALA A 71 -14.06 -6.72 -13.42
C ALA A 71 -13.23 -7.86 -14.04
N LEU A 72 -11.96 -7.96 -13.65
CA LEU A 72 -11.07 -9.02 -14.12
C LEU A 72 -11.48 -10.40 -13.56
N VAL A 73 -11.83 -10.49 -12.29
CA VAL A 73 -12.33 -11.73 -11.65
C VAL A 73 -13.66 -12.15 -12.25
N GLU A 74 -14.60 -11.22 -12.41
CA GLU A 74 -15.92 -11.50 -13.00
C GLU A 74 -15.81 -12.02 -14.44
N ARG A 75 -14.98 -11.36 -15.27
CA ARG A 75 -14.74 -11.78 -16.66
C ARG A 75 -14.09 -13.18 -16.74
N ASN A 76 -13.27 -13.55 -15.74
CA ASN A 76 -12.55 -14.81 -15.71
C ASN A 76 -13.17 -15.86 -14.75
N ARG A 77 -14.42 -15.69 -14.31
CA ARG A 77 -15.11 -16.55 -13.33
C ARG A 77 -15.02 -18.06 -13.60
N GLY A 78 -14.94 -18.47 -14.87
CA GLY A 78 -14.79 -19.87 -15.25
C GLY A 78 -13.40 -20.46 -14.97
N ARG A 79 -12.36 -19.62 -14.99
CA ARG A 79 -10.96 -19.99 -14.73
C ARG A 79 -10.53 -19.68 -13.29
N TRP A 80 -11.02 -18.57 -12.72
CA TRP A 80 -10.65 -18.07 -11.39
C TRP A 80 -11.77 -18.33 -10.39
N LYS A 81 -12.08 -19.62 -10.21
CA LYS A 81 -13.24 -20.05 -9.42
C LYS A 81 -13.10 -19.66 -7.95
N TYR A 82 -11.88 -19.77 -7.39
CA TYR A 82 -11.64 -19.44 -5.99
C TYR A 82 -11.79 -17.95 -5.71
N GLU A 83 -11.20 -17.11 -6.55
CA GLU A 83 -11.27 -15.66 -6.45
C GLU A 83 -12.70 -15.19 -6.61
N TYR A 84 -13.43 -15.72 -7.59
CA TYR A 84 -14.83 -15.40 -7.78
C TYR A 84 -15.70 -15.81 -6.57
N SER A 85 -15.53 -17.03 -6.07
CA SER A 85 -16.25 -17.50 -4.88
C SER A 85 -15.91 -16.68 -3.63
N TYR A 86 -14.65 -16.30 -3.45
CA TYR A 86 -14.21 -15.44 -2.35
C TYR A 86 -14.89 -14.08 -2.42
N TRP A 87 -14.89 -13.43 -3.59
CA TRP A 87 -15.53 -12.12 -3.78
C TRP A 87 -17.03 -12.16 -3.48
N GLN A 88 -17.73 -13.18 -4.00
CA GLN A 88 -19.16 -13.37 -3.72
C GLN A 88 -19.45 -13.55 -2.22
N SER A 89 -18.57 -14.26 -1.50
CA SER A 89 -18.70 -14.43 -0.04
C SER A 89 -18.55 -13.13 0.74
N GLN A 90 -17.86 -12.13 0.16
CA GLN A 90 -17.66 -10.81 0.75
C GLN A 90 -18.78 -9.81 0.37
N GLY A 91 -19.83 -10.28 -0.32
CA GLY A 91 -20.91 -9.42 -0.82
C GLY A 91 -20.46 -8.47 -1.92
N LYS A 92 -19.38 -8.83 -2.65
CA LYS A 92 -18.81 -8.05 -3.75
C LYS A 92 -18.93 -8.80 -5.06
#